data_AF-A0A8S0G1W0-F1
#
_entry.id   AF-A0A8S0G1W0-F1
#
_cell.length_a   1.000
_cell.length_b   1.000
_cell.length_c   1.000
_cell.angle_alpha   90.00
_cell.angle_beta   90.00
_cell.angle_gamma   90.00
#
_symmetry.space_group_name_H-M   'P 1'
#
loop_
_entity.id
_entity.type
_entity.pdbx_description
1 polymer ?
#
loop_
_entity_poly.entity_id
_entity_poly.type
_entity_poly.pdbx_seq_one_letter_code
_entity_poly.pdbx_strand_id
1 'polypeptide(L)'
;MKGQETRGFQSEVKQLLHLMIHSLYSNKEIFLRELISNASDAADKLRFRALSNPDLYEGDGELRVRVSFDKDKRTLTISDNGVGMTRDEVIDHLGISIAKSGTKSFLESLGSDQAKDSQLIGQFGVGFYSAFIVADKVTVRTRAAGEKPENGVFWESAGEGEYTVADITKEDRGTEITLHLREGEDEFLDDWRVRSIISKYSDHIALPVEIEKREEKDGETIISWEKINKAQALWTRNKSEITDEEYKEFYKHIAHDFNDPLTWCFWSHNRVEGKQEYTSLLYIPSQAPWDMWNRDHKHGLKLYVQRVFIMDDAEQFMPNYLRFVRGLIDSSDLPLNVSREILQDSTVTRNLRNALTKRVLQMLEKLAKDDAEKYQTFWQQFGLVLKEGPAEDFANQEAIAKLLRFASTHTDSSAQTVSLEDYVFPHERRAGENLLYHRRQLRGSEEQPAPGTAA
;
A
#
# COMPACT_ATOMS: atom_id res chain seq x y z
N MET A 1 -18.10 -18.78 -25.21
CA MET A 1 -17.61 -19.36 -23.95
C MET A 1 -17.47 -20.86 -24.12
N LYS A 2 -16.29 -21.39 -23.84
CA LYS A 2 -16.02 -22.83 -23.81
C LYS A 2 -15.44 -23.18 -22.43
N GLY A 3 -15.63 -24.43 -21.98
CA GLY A 3 -15.03 -24.90 -20.73
C GLY A 3 -15.52 -24.17 -19.47
N GLN A 4 -16.83 -23.89 -19.39
CA GLN A 4 -17.45 -23.30 -18.22
C GLN A 4 -17.35 -24.25 -17.02
N GLU A 5 -16.79 -23.75 -15.93
CA GLU A 5 -16.52 -24.48 -14.71
C GLU A 5 -16.96 -23.63 -13.51
N THR A 6 -17.85 -24.17 -12.68
CA THR A 6 -18.27 -23.50 -11.44
C THR A 6 -17.50 -24.09 -10.28
N ARG A 7 -16.90 -23.23 -9.45
CA ARG A 7 -16.14 -23.60 -8.27
C ARG A 7 -16.70 -22.90 -7.05
N GLY A 8 -16.72 -23.61 -5.93
CA GLY A 8 -17.03 -23.01 -4.63
C GLY A 8 -15.84 -22.24 -4.08
N PHE A 9 -16.10 -21.10 -3.45
CA PHE A 9 -15.14 -20.45 -2.59
C PHE A 9 -14.86 -21.29 -1.35
N GLN A 10 -13.66 -21.18 -0.80
CA GLN A 10 -13.34 -21.79 0.48
C GLN A 10 -14.20 -21.17 1.59
N SER A 11 -14.50 -21.93 2.66
CA SER A 11 -15.41 -21.51 3.74
C SER A 11 -15.01 -20.19 4.41
N GLU A 12 -13.72 -19.88 4.44
CA GLU A 12 -13.13 -18.65 5.01
C GLU A 12 -13.55 -17.40 4.22
N VAL A 13 -13.74 -17.52 2.91
CA VAL A 13 -14.10 -16.43 2.00
C VAL A 13 -15.53 -15.97 2.24
N LYS A 14 -16.45 -16.92 2.44
CA LYS A 14 -17.86 -16.61 2.68
C LYS A 14 -18.03 -15.79 3.96
N GLN A 15 -17.22 -16.09 4.97
CA GLN A 15 -17.17 -15.31 6.22
C GLN A 15 -16.55 -13.92 5.98
N LEU A 16 -15.45 -13.83 5.22
CA LEU A 16 -14.81 -12.57 4.86
C LEU A 16 -15.75 -11.64 4.08
N LEU A 17 -16.39 -12.14 3.02
CA LEU A 17 -17.34 -11.37 2.21
C LEU A 17 -18.47 -10.81 3.07
N HIS A 18 -19.06 -11.64 3.92
CA HIS A 18 -20.11 -11.20 4.82
C HIS A 18 -19.61 -10.11 5.80
N LEU A 19 -18.39 -10.23 6.31
CA LEU A 19 -17.81 -9.28 7.26
C LEU A 19 -17.42 -7.95 6.57
N MET A 20 -16.83 -8.03 5.37
CA MET A 20 -16.48 -6.86 4.53
C MET A 20 -17.69 -6.03 4.16
N ILE A 21 -18.78 -6.68 3.75
CA ILE A 21 -20.04 -6.00 3.39
C ILE A 21 -20.50 -5.15 4.58
N HIS A 22 -20.49 -5.69 5.81
CA HIS A 22 -21.00 -4.97 6.99
C HIS A 22 -20.03 -3.90 7.54
N SER A 23 -18.72 -4.12 7.50
CA SER A 23 -17.72 -3.19 8.06
C SER A 23 -17.41 -1.98 7.17
N LEU A 24 -17.51 -2.12 5.84
CA LEU A 24 -17.12 -1.06 4.90
C LEU A 24 -18.28 -0.16 4.44
N TYR A 25 -19.51 -0.37 4.94
CA TYR A 25 -20.71 0.41 4.58
C TYR A 25 -20.54 1.93 4.76
N SER A 26 -19.60 2.38 5.61
CA SER A 26 -19.37 3.80 5.85
C SER A 26 -18.80 4.55 4.63
N ASN A 27 -18.06 3.88 3.74
CA ASN A 27 -17.42 4.51 2.57
C ASN A 27 -17.53 3.60 1.33
N LYS A 28 -18.70 3.63 0.67
CA LYS A 28 -18.96 2.81 -0.53
C LYS A 28 -18.07 3.15 -1.71
N GLU A 29 -17.54 4.37 -1.80
CA GLU A 29 -16.69 4.83 -2.92
C GLU A 29 -15.33 4.10 -3.02
N ILE A 30 -14.94 3.33 -2.01
CA ILE A 30 -13.63 2.68 -1.92
C ILE A 30 -13.38 1.70 -3.08
N PHE A 31 -14.42 1.05 -3.61
CA PHE A 31 -14.22 0.09 -4.69
C PHE A 31 -13.59 0.71 -5.94
N LEU A 32 -13.97 1.96 -6.28
CA LEU A 32 -13.38 2.66 -7.42
C LEU A 32 -11.88 2.90 -7.21
N ARG A 33 -11.48 3.28 -6.01
CA ARG A 33 -10.06 3.45 -5.65
C ARG A 33 -9.29 2.15 -5.81
N GLU A 34 -9.81 1.05 -5.28
CA GLU A 34 -9.15 -0.26 -5.34
C GLU A 34 -9.02 -0.79 -6.77
N LEU A 35 -10.08 -0.65 -7.59
CA LEU A 35 -10.04 -1.12 -8.97
C LEU A 35 -9.10 -0.28 -9.85
N ILE A 36 -9.06 1.04 -9.66
CA ILE A 36 -8.10 1.91 -10.37
C ILE A 36 -6.67 1.63 -9.88
N SER A 37 -6.46 1.37 -8.58
CA SER A 37 -5.17 0.95 -8.02
C SER A 37 -4.68 -0.33 -8.69
N ASN A 38 -5.55 -1.35 -8.79
CA ASN A 38 -5.22 -2.62 -9.45
C ASN A 38 -4.89 -2.43 -10.94
N ALA A 39 -5.58 -1.54 -11.64
CA ALA A 39 -5.28 -1.20 -13.03
C ALA A 39 -3.90 -0.53 -13.17
N SER A 40 -3.53 0.35 -12.24
CA SER A 40 -2.19 0.96 -12.19
C SER A 40 -1.09 -0.10 -11.99
N ASP A 41 -1.26 -0.99 -11.01
CA ASP A 41 -0.30 -2.06 -10.74
C ASP A 41 -0.20 -3.03 -11.94
N ALA A 42 -1.30 -3.30 -12.64
CA ALA A 42 -1.33 -4.11 -13.85
C ALA A 42 -0.55 -3.46 -15.01
N ALA A 43 -0.65 -2.14 -15.15
CA ALA A 43 0.10 -1.38 -16.15
C ALA A 43 1.61 -1.36 -15.84
N ASP A 44 1.99 -1.17 -14.57
CA ASP A 44 3.40 -1.16 -14.16
C ASP A 44 4.05 -2.54 -14.30
N LYS A 45 3.33 -3.63 -13.98
CA LYS A 45 3.77 -5.00 -14.26
C LYS A 45 3.99 -5.24 -15.76
N LEU A 46 3.13 -4.69 -16.63
CA LEU A 46 3.31 -4.80 -18.07
C LEU A 46 4.55 -4.05 -18.54
N ARG A 47 4.76 -2.81 -18.06
CA ARG A 47 5.98 -2.03 -18.36
C ARG A 47 7.24 -2.78 -17.98
N PHE A 48 7.25 -3.39 -16.79
CA PHE A 48 8.39 -4.18 -16.33
C PHE A 48 8.65 -5.39 -17.23
N ARG A 49 7.62 -6.19 -17.57
CA ARG A 49 7.78 -7.33 -18.48
C ARG A 49 8.22 -6.90 -19.88
N ALA A 50 7.75 -5.75 -20.35
CA ALA A 50 8.10 -5.22 -21.66
C ALA A 50 9.58 -4.79 -21.77
N LEU A 51 10.27 -4.53 -20.65
CA LEU A 51 11.73 -4.31 -20.66
C LEU A 51 12.49 -5.54 -21.18
N SER A 52 11.97 -6.75 -20.90
CA SER A 52 12.58 -8.01 -21.35
C SER A 52 12.04 -8.46 -22.70
N ASN A 53 10.75 -8.21 -22.99
CA ASN A 53 10.11 -8.56 -24.24
C ASN A 53 9.22 -7.42 -24.76
N PRO A 54 9.74 -6.52 -25.62
CA PRO A 54 9.00 -5.37 -26.14
C PRO A 54 7.75 -5.74 -26.95
N ASP A 55 7.68 -6.95 -27.51
CA ASP A 55 6.55 -7.39 -28.34
C ASP A 55 5.25 -7.56 -27.52
N LEU A 56 5.34 -7.57 -26.18
CA LEU A 56 4.19 -7.63 -25.27
C LEU A 56 3.25 -6.42 -25.38
N TYR A 57 3.72 -5.30 -25.95
CA TYR A 57 2.87 -4.16 -26.23
C TYR A 57 1.88 -4.40 -27.38
N GLU A 58 2.12 -5.39 -28.24
CA GLU A 58 1.20 -5.77 -29.34
C GLU A 58 0.75 -4.56 -30.20
N GLY A 59 1.59 -3.53 -30.30
CA GLY A 59 1.29 -2.28 -31.02
C GLY A 59 0.58 -1.18 -30.21
N ASP A 60 -0.03 -1.48 -29.06
CA ASP A 60 -0.66 -0.50 -28.16
C ASP A 60 0.25 -0.23 -26.94
N GLY A 61 1.10 0.80 -27.06
CA GLY A 61 1.97 1.27 -25.98
C GLY A 61 1.33 2.28 -25.03
N GLU A 62 0.13 2.77 -25.34
CA GLU A 62 -0.56 3.79 -24.54
C GLU A 62 -1.39 3.12 -23.44
N LEU A 63 -0.73 2.82 -22.32
CA LEU A 63 -1.40 2.23 -21.17
C LEU A 63 -2.40 3.22 -20.56
N ARG A 64 -3.62 2.76 -20.30
CA ARG A 64 -4.75 3.55 -19.81
C ARG A 64 -5.76 2.66 -19.08
N VAL A 65 -6.59 3.29 -18.25
CA VAL A 65 -7.78 2.67 -17.68
C VAL A 65 -9.00 3.48 -18.09
N ARG A 66 -10.05 2.79 -18.52
CA ARG A 66 -11.29 3.34 -19.04
C ARG A 66 -12.44 3.00 -18.12
N VAL A 67 -13.19 4.01 -17.72
CA VAL A 67 -14.41 3.85 -16.92
C VAL A 67 -15.61 4.22 -17.77
N SER A 68 -16.55 3.30 -17.91
CA SER A 68 -17.82 3.48 -18.63
C SER A 68 -18.98 2.99 -17.78
N PHE A 69 -20.17 3.51 -18.03
CA PHE A 69 -21.38 3.05 -17.34
C PHE A 69 -22.56 2.97 -18.30
N ASP A 70 -23.48 2.07 -17.99
CA ASP A 70 -24.71 1.83 -18.74
C ASP A 70 -25.88 1.97 -17.76
N LYS A 71 -26.67 3.04 -17.94
CA LYS A 71 -27.83 3.34 -17.08
C LYS A 71 -28.96 2.34 -17.29
N ASP A 72 -29.11 1.80 -18.50
CA ASP A 72 -30.20 0.89 -18.84
C ASP A 72 -29.97 -0.49 -18.25
N LYS A 73 -28.72 -0.96 -18.31
CA LYS A 73 -28.31 -2.25 -17.72
C LYS A 73 -27.83 -2.14 -16.28
N ARG A 74 -27.74 -0.93 -15.73
CA ARG A 74 -27.23 -0.64 -14.39
C ARG A 74 -25.82 -1.20 -14.16
N THR A 75 -24.95 -1.06 -15.15
CA THR A 75 -23.58 -1.57 -15.07
C THR A 75 -22.54 -0.47 -15.05
N LEU A 76 -21.52 -0.64 -14.23
CA LEU A 76 -20.29 0.16 -14.24
C LEU A 76 -19.14 -0.74 -14.70
N THR A 77 -18.44 -0.33 -15.75
CA THR A 77 -17.34 -1.10 -16.36
C THR A 77 -16.03 -0.34 -16.21
N ILE A 78 -15.00 -1.05 -15.75
CA ILE A 78 -13.63 -0.54 -15.63
C ILE A 78 -12.74 -1.47 -16.45
N SER A 79 -12.12 -0.93 -17.49
CA SER A 79 -11.32 -1.68 -18.46
C SER A 79 -9.92 -1.09 -18.56
N ASP A 80 -8.91 -1.90 -18.27
CA ASP A 80 -7.49 -1.54 -18.44
C ASP A 80 -6.83 -2.38 -19.54
N ASN A 81 -5.78 -1.84 -20.15
CA ASN A 81 -4.94 -2.54 -21.14
C ASN A 81 -3.58 -2.96 -20.56
N GLY A 82 -3.52 -3.23 -19.24
CA GLY A 82 -2.34 -3.67 -18.51
C GLY A 82 -1.94 -5.12 -18.81
N VAL A 83 -1.23 -5.76 -17.88
CA VAL A 83 -0.67 -7.12 -18.08
C VAL A 83 -1.73 -8.21 -18.25
N GLY A 84 -2.94 -8.01 -17.72
CA GLY A 84 -4.01 -9.01 -17.71
C GLY A 84 -3.70 -10.22 -16.82
N MET A 85 -4.53 -11.26 -16.88
CA MET A 85 -4.35 -12.50 -16.12
C MET A 85 -4.54 -13.74 -17.01
N THR A 86 -3.78 -14.78 -16.70
CA THR A 86 -3.96 -16.13 -17.24
C THR A 86 -5.07 -16.88 -16.50
N ARG A 87 -5.52 -18.03 -17.02
CA ARG A 87 -6.57 -18.83 -16.38
C ARG A 87 -6.18 -19.28 -14.97
N ASP A 88 -4.93 -19.69 -14.80
CA ASP A 88 -4.41 -20.13 -13.50
C ASP A 88 -4.30 -18.96 -12.51
N GLU A 89 -3.80 -17.79 -12.96
CA GLU A 89 -3.77 -16.58 -12.14
C GLU A 89 -5.19 -16.12 -11.74
N VAL A 90 -6.19 -16.22 -12.62
CA VAL A 90 -7.59 -15.93 -12.29
C VAL A 90 -8.09 -16.87 -11.20
N ILE A 91 -7.82 -18.17 -11.31
CA ILE A 91 -8.23 -19.16 -10.32
C ILE A 91 -7.50 -18.92 -8.98
N ASP A 92 -6.21 -18.62 -9.01
CA ASP A 92 -5.43 -18.43 -7.78
C ASP A 92 -5.71 -17.10 -7.09
N HIS A 93 -5.83 -16.02 -7.86
CA HIS A 93 -6.00 -14.67 -7.34
C HIS A 93 -7.47 -14.32 -7.09
N LEU A 94 -8.39 -14.67 -7.99
CA LEU A 94 -9.83 -14.41 -7.84
C LEU A 94 -10.62 -15.60 -7.26
N GLY A 95 -10.07 -16.82 -7.32
CA GLY A 95 -10.67 -18.02 -6.73
C GLY A 95 -10.21 -18.33 -5.30
N ILE A 96 -9.28 -17.52 -4.78
CA ILE A 96 -8.77 -17.48 -3.39
C ILE A 96 -7.89 -18.68 -3.01
N SER A 97 -6.70 -18.70 -3.62
CA SER A 97 -5.52 -19.40 -3.08
C SER A 97 -4.65 -18.50 -2.18
N ILE A 98 -4.83 -17.17 -2.22
CA ILE A 98 -3.95 -16.17 -1.56
C ILE A 98 -4.20 -16.01 -0.03
N ALA A 99 -5.34 -16.48 0.51
CA ALA A 99 -5.64 -16.36 1.94
C ALA A 99 -4.83 -17.30 2.86
N LYS A 100 -3.86 -18.07 2.33
CA LYS A 100 -3.13 -19.12 3.08
C LYS A 100 -2.28 -18.63 4.26
N SER A 101 -2.09 -17.33 4.49
CA SER A 101 -1.23 -16.85 5.59
C SER A 101 -1.86 -15.81 6.53
N GLY A 102 -2.92 -15.09 6.15
CA GLY A 102 -3.46 -13.97 6.94
C GLY A 102 -4.83 -14.23 7.57
N THR A 103 -5.75 -14.84 6.80
CA THR A 103 -7.17 -14.94 7.17
C THR A 103 -7.43 -15.90 8.33
N LYS A 104 -6.70 -17.02 8.40
CA LYS A 104 -6.85 -17.98 9.49
C LYS A 104 -6.46 -17.39 10.84
N SER A 105 -5.35 -16.65 10.87
CA SER A 105 -4.91 -16.02 12.12
C SER A 105 -5.77 -14.82 12.50
N PHE A 106 -6.35 -14.11 11.53
CA PHE A 106 -7.36 -13.08 11.76
C PHE A 106 -8.65 -13.66 12.40
N LEU A 107 -9.18 -14.76 11.87
CA LEU A 107 -10.34 -15.46 12.44
C LEU A 107 -10.07 -15.99 13.86
N GLU A 108 -8.85 -16.45 14.14
CA GLU A 108 -8.42 -16.86 15.49
C GLU A 108 -8.26 -15.67 16.45
N SER A 109 -7.91 -14.49 15.96
CA SER A 109 -7.79 -13.25 16.76
C SER A 109 -9.13 -12.56 17.03
N LEU A 110 -10.17 -12.83 16.25
CA LEU A 110 -11.54 -12.32 16.41
C LEU A 110 -12.35 -12.99 17.54
N GLY A 111 -11.67 -13.54 18.55
CA GLY A 111 -12.30 -14.04 19.76
C GLY A 111 -12.80 -12.89 20.66
N SER A 112 -14.12 -12.67 20.64
CA SER A 112 -14.93 -11.90 21.61
C SER A 112 -14.41 -10.50 22.00
N ASP A 113 -15.12 -9.46 21.50
CA ASP A 113 -15.09 -8.02 21.85
C ASP A 113 -14.31 -7.01 20.97
N GLN A 114 -13.61 -7.43 19.91
CA GLN A 114 -12.96 -6.49 18.94
C GLN A 114 -13.67 -6.36 17.58
N ALA A 115 -14.92 -6.80 17.46
CA ALA A 115 -15.70 -6.73 16.21
C ALA A 115 -16.15 -5.32 15.78
N LYS A 116 -15.59 -4.25 16.35
CA LYS A 116 -15.97 -2.85 16.07
C LYS A 116 -14.96 -2.06 15.23
N ASP A 117 -13.77 -2.60 14.99
CA ASP A 117 -12.77 -1.87 14.20
C ASP A 117 -12.91 -2.18 12.71
N SER A 118 -13.74 -1.37 12.05
CA SER A 118 -14.05 -1.35 10.61
C SER A 118 -12.85 -1.13 9.67
N GLN A 119 -11.65 -0.94 10.23
CA GLN A 119 -10.45 -0.45 9.51
C GLN A 119 -9.41 -1.54 9.19
N LEU A 120 -9.55 -2.75 9.72
CA LEU A 120 -8.50 -3.78 9.67
C LEU A 120 -8.43 -4.61 8.36
N ILE A 121 -9.32 -4.40 7.39
CA ILE A 121 -9.49 -5.36 6.28
C ILE A 121 -8.66 -5.00 5.01
N GLY A 122 -7.97 -3.85 5.00
CA GLY A 122 -7.30 -3.32 3.78
C GLY A 122 -6.00 -4.01 3.39
N GLN A 123 -5.35 -4.63 4.36
CA GLN A 123 -4.00 -5.20 4.21
C GLN A 123 -3.98 -6.58 3.53
N PHE A 124 -5.14 -7.15 3.19
CA PHE A 124 -5.25 -8.55 2.78
C PHE A 124 -5.37 -8.78 1.26
N GLY A 125 -5.18 -7.75 0.43
CA GLY A 125 -5.34 -7.89 -1.03
C GLY A 125 -6.79 -8.18 -1.45
N VAL A 126 -7.76 -7.89 -0.59
CA VAL A 126 -9.21 -8.07 -0.81
C VAL A 126 -9.87 -6.86 -1.48
N GLY A 127 -9.08 -5.90 -1.99
CA GLY A 127 -9.58 -4.71 -2.68
C GLY A 127 -10.58 -5.02 -3.80
N PHE A 128 -10.40 -6.14 -4.51
CA PHE A 128 -11.36 -6.61 -5.52
C PHE A 128 -12.76 -6.89 -4.95
N TYR A 129 -12.86 -7.48 -3.76
CA TYR A 129 -14.15 -7.85 -3.15
C TYR A 129 -14.94 -6.66 -2.61
N SER A 130 -14.31 -5.49 -2.49
CA SER A 130 -15.04 -4.25 -2.22
C SER A 130 -16.07 -3.92 -3.30
N ALA A 131 -15.91 -4.47 -4.52
CA ALA A 131 -16.91 -4.37 -5.59
C ALA A 131 -18.28 -4.96 -5.19
N PHE A 132 -18.33 -6.02 -4.39
CA PHE A 132 -19.58 -6.66 -3.96
C PHE A 132 -20.40 -5.86 -2.95
N ILE A 133 -19.82 -4.77 -2.41
CA ILE A 133 -20.54 -3.82 -1.55
C ILE A 133 -21.61 -3.09 -2.38
N VAL A 134 -21.25 -2.67 -3.59
CA VAL A 134 -22.12 -1.91 -4.50
C VAL A 134 -22.74 -2.78 -5.59
N ALA A 135 -22.13 -3.93 -5.89
CA ALA A 135 -22.57 -4.85 -6.93
C ALA A 135 -23.17 -6.14 -6.35
N ASP A 136 -24.24 -6.63 -6.97
CA ASP A 136 -24.78 -7.97 -6.73
C ASP A 136 -24.05 -9.02 -7.59
N LYS A 137 -23.55 -8.62 -8.75
CA LYS A 137 -22.81 -9.49 -9.67
C LYS A 137 -21.59 -8.79 -10.25
N VAL A 138 -20.44 -9.45 -10.18
CA VAL A 138 -19.19 -8.95 -10.77
C VAL A 138 -18.76 -9.91 -11.87
N THR A 139 -18.49 -9.36 -13.04
CA THR A 139 -18.00 -10.07 -14.22
C THR A 139 -16.63 -9.55 -14.57
N VAL A 140 -15.68 -10.45 -14.82
CA VAL A 140 -14.31 -10.12 -15.23
C VAL A 140 -14.00 -10.84 -16.54
N ARG A 141 -13.48 -10.08 -17.50
CA ARG A 141 -13.02 -10.58 -18.80
C ARG A 141 -11.59 -10.13 -19.00
N THR A 142 -10.64 -11.05 -19.00
CA THR A 142 -9.22 -10.71 -19.02
C THR A 142 -8.47 -11.53 -20.04
N ARG A 143 -7.39 -10.94 -20.59
CA ARG A 143 -6.41 -11.64 -21.41
C ARG A 143 -5.03 -11.16 -21.01
N ALA A 144 -4.15 -12.11 -20.70
CA ALA A 144 -2.75 -11.82 -20.41
C ALA A 144 -1.98 -11.30 -21.65
N ALA A 145 -1.02 -10.41 -21.43
CA ALA A 145 -0.12 -9.90 -22.45
C ALA A 145 0.73 -11.04 -23.04
N GLY A 146 0.82 -11.12 -24.38
CA GLY A 146 1.58 -12.16 -25.08
C GLY A 146 0.86 -13.50 -25.24
N GLU A 147 -0.32 -13.67 -24.65
CA GLU A 147 -1.21 -14.81 -24.90
C GLU A 147 -2.07 -14.58 -26.15
N LYS A 148 -2.49 -15.68 -26.78
CA LYS A 148 -3.38 -15.62 -27.95
C LYS A 148 -4.76 -15.06 -27.53
N PRO A 149 -5.46 -14.33 -28.42
CA PRO A 149 -6.82 -13.84 -28.17
C PRO A 149 -7.82 -14.91 -27.72
N GLU A 150 -7.61 -16.16 -28.15
CA GLU A 150 -8.44 -17.32 -27.81
C GLU A 150 -8.30 -17.78 -26.35
N ASN A 151 -7.20 -17.41 -25.68
CA ASN A 151 -6.90 -17.76 -24.29
C ASN A 151 -7.42 -16.70 -23.30
N GLY A 152 -8.42 -15.91 -23.71
CA GLY A 152 -9.10 -15.00 -22.81
C GLY A 152 -9.87 -15.78 -21.74
N VAL A 153 -9.97 -15.19 -20.56
CA VAL A 153 -10.60 -15.81 -19.39
C VAL A 153 -11.81 -14.98 -18.99
N PHE A 154 -12.90 -15.68 -18.72
CA PHE A 154 -14.11 -15.15 -18.13
C PHE A 154 -14.20 -15.62 -16.69
N TRP A 155 -14.57 -14.71 -15.80
CA TRP A 155 -14.90 -14.98 -14.42
C TRP A 155 -16.19 -14.25 -14.06
N GLU A 156 -17.12 -14.91 -13.39
CA GLU A 156 -18.35 -14.29 -12.89
C GLU A 156 -18.67 -14.82 -11.49
N SER A 157 -19.09 -13.94 -10.59
CA SER A 157 -19.59 -14.33 -9.28
C SER A 157 -20.66 -13.36 -8.78
N ALA A 158 -21.61 -13.89 -8.01
CA ALA A 158 -22.61 -13.14 -7.26
C ALA A 158 -22.17 -12.84 -5.81
N GLY A 159 -20.97 -13.28 -5.40
CA GLY A 159 -20.47 -13.09 -4.03
C GLY A 159 -21.13 -14.00 -2.97
N GLU A 160 -21.95 -14.97 -3.37
CA GLU A 160 -22.70 -15.84 -2.44
C GLU A 160 -21.95 -17.12 -1.99
N GLY A 161 -20.75 -17.35 -2.54
CA GLY A 161 -19.95 -18.53 -2.20
C GLY A 161 -19.47 -19.36 -3.39
N GLU A 162 -19.83 -18.99 -4.62
CA GLU A 162 -19.37 -19.67 -5.84
C GLU A 162 -18.95 -18.67 -6.91
N TYR A 163 -18.06 -19.09 -7.80
CA TYR A 163 -17.65 -18.35 -8.98
C TYR A 163 -17.57 -19.28 -10.19
N THR A 164 -17.83 -18.72 -11.37
CA THR A 164 -17.79 -19.43 -12.64
C THR A 164 -16.61 -18.93 -13.45
N VAL A 165 -15.80 -19.85 -13.97
CA VAL A 165 -14.68 -19.56 -14.89
C VAL A 165 -14.96 -20.20 -16.24
N ALA A 166 -14.64 -19.51 -17.34
CA ALA A 166 -14.75 -20.06 -18.69
C ALA A 166 -13.68 -19.47 -19.61
N ASP A 167 -13.34 -20.17 -20.70
CA ASP A 167 -12.49 -19.63 -21.76
C ASP A 167 -13.34 -18.82 -22.75
N ILE A 168 -12.83 -17.64 -23.11
CA ILE A 168 -13.43 -16.69 -24.05
C ILE A 168 -12.38 -16.17 -25.02
N THR A 169 -12.84 -15.71 -26.18
CA THR A 169 -11.98 -14.95 -27.09
C THR A 169 -12.09 -13.47 -26.76
N LYS A 170 -10.94 -12.82 -26.51
CA LYS A 170 -10.83 -11.37 -26.30
C LYS A 170 -9.64 -10.87 -27.11
N GLU A 171 -9.89 -10.08 -28.15
CA GLU A 171 -8.83 -9.50 -28.99
C GLU A 171 -7.97 -8.52 -28.18
N ASP A 172 -8.60 -7.66 -27.41
CA ASP A 172 -7.92 -6.61 -26.64
C ASP A 172 -7.19 -7.17 -25.41
N ARG A 173 -6.06 -6.56 -25.06
CA ARG A 173 -5.26 -6.94 -23.87
C ARG A 173 -5.89 -6.42 -22.59
N GLY A 174 -5.53 -7.02 -21.47
CA GLY A 174 -5.80 -6.48 -20.14
C GLY A 174 -7.15 -6.95 -19.60
N THR A 175 -7.64 -6.26 -18.59
CA THR A 175 -8.77 -6.71 -17.77
C THR A 175 -9.96 -5.77 -17.90
N GLU A 176 -11.14 -6.34 -18.14
CA GLU A 176 -12.43 -5.66 -18.14
C GLU A 176 -13.25 -6.18 -16.96
N ILE A 177 -13.58 -5.30 -16.03
CA ILE A 177 -14.37 -5.59 -14.83
C ILE A 177 -15.71 -4.88 -14.98
N THR A 178 -16.79 -5.64 -15.10
CA THR A 178 -18.16 -5.13 -15.17
C THR A 178 -18.89 -5.45 -13.86
N LEU A 179 -19.29 -4.40 -13.17
CA LEU A 179 -20.08 -4.45 -11.94
C LEU A 179 -21.54 -4.24 -12.31
N HIS A 180 -22.40 -5.19 -11.98
CA HIS A 180 -23.84 -5.00 -12.00
C HIS A 180 -24.27 -4.41 -10.65
N LEU A 181 -24.80 -3.19 -10.65
CA LEU A 181 -25.05 -2.43 -9.44
C LEU A 181 -26.35 -2.87 -8.75
N ARG A 182 -26.33 -2.95 -7.43
CA ARG A 182 -27.51 -3.22 -6.59
C ARG A 182 -28.56 -2.13 -6.75
N GLU A 183 -29.80 -2.45 -6.41
CA GLU A 183 -30.87 -1.45 -6.31
C GLU A 183 -30.56 -0.43 -5.20
N GLY A 184 -30.61 0.86 -5.53
CA GLY A 184 -30.29 1.97 -4.62
C GLY A 184 -28.89 2.57 -4.77
N GLU A 185 -28.01 1.96 -5.56
CA GLU A 185 -26.64 2.45 -5.82
C GLU A 185 -26.53 3.25 -7.13
N ASP A 186 -27.59 3.97 -7.50
CA ASP A 186 -27.67 4.76 -8.74
C ASP A 186 -26.68 5.94 -8.76
N GLU A 187 -26.10 6.29 -7.60
CA GLU A 187 -25.07 7.32 -7.49
C GLU A 187 -23.84 7.01 -8.34
N PHE A 188 -23.52 5.73 -8.57
CA PHE A 188 -22.39 5.31 -9.40
C PHE A 188 -22.73 5.20 -10.90
N LEU A 189 -23.95 5.58 -11.28
CA LEU A 189 -24.39 5.75 -12.67
C LEU A 189 -24.49 7.24 -13.07
N ASP A 190 -24.18 8.14 -12.14
CA ASP A 190 -24.13 9.58 -12.39
C ASP A 190 -22.73 10.02 -12.87
N ASP A 191 -22.67 10.69 -14.02
CA ASP A 191 -21.40 11.13 -14.63
C ASP A 191 -20.60 12.03 -13.70
N TRP A 192 -21.26 13.00 -13.07
CA TRP A 192 -20.60 13.97 -12.21
C TRP A 192 -20.06 13.30 -10.94
N ARG A 193 -20.86 12.41 -10.34
CA ARG A 193 -20.45 11.65 -9.15
C ARG A 193 -19.27 10.73 -9.44
N VAL A 194 -19.34 9.92 -10.49
CA VAL A 194 -18.27 9.00 -10.89
C VAL A 194 -17.00 9.80 -11.23
N ARG A 195 -17.12 10.89 -12.00
CA ARG A 195 -16.01 11.78 -12.32
C ARG A 195 -15.37 12.41 -11.08
N SER A 196 -16.17 12.84 -10.11
CA SER A 196 -15.69 13.40 -8.85
C SER A 196 -14.90 12.36 -8.04
N ILE A 197 -15.42 11.14 -7.94
CA ILE A 197 -14.77 10.03 -7.24
C ILE A 197 -13.46 9.65 -7.94
N ILE A 198 -13.48 9.52 -9.27
CA ILE A 198 -12.28 9.23 -10.06
C ILE A 198 -11.25 10.34 -9.87
N SER A 199 -11.63 11.61 -9.99
CA SER A 199 -10.70 12.73 -9.81
C SER A 199 -10.02 12.69 -8.43
N LYS A 200 -10.81 12.44 -7.38
CA LYS A 200 -10.31 12.33 -6.00
C LYS A 200 -9.25 11.24 -5.82
N TYR A 201 -9.40 10.10 -6.49
CA TYR A 201 -8.52 8.94 -6.33
C TYR A 201 -7.51 8.74 -7.47
N SER A 202 -7.57 9.50 -8.57
CA SER A 202 -6.69 9.30 -9.74
C SER A 202 -5.58 10.34 -9.87
N ASP A 203 -5.64 11.44 -9.13
CA ASP A 203 -4.63 12.52 -9.21
C ASP A 203 -3.23 12.09 -8.79
N HIS A 204 -3.13 11.05 -7.97
CA HIS A 204 -1.87 10.48 -7.50
C HIS A 204 -1.38 9.28 -8.34
N ILE A 205 -2.15 8.88 -9.36
CA ILE A 205 -1.90 7.71 -10.20
C ILE A 205 -1.25 8.12 -11.52
N ALA A 206 -0.16 7.43 -11.89
CA ALA A 206 0.58 7.72 -13.11
C ALA A 206 -0.12 7.22 -14.39
N LEU A 207 -1.02 6.24 -14.27
CA LEU A 207 -1.79 5.70 -15.39
C LEU A 207 -2.90 6.67 -15.82
N PRO A 208 -3.03 7.04 -17.10
CA PRO A 208 -4.16 7.80 -17.63
C PRO A 208 -5.51 7.14 -17.28
N VAL A 209 -6.37 7.88 -16.57
CA VAL A 209 -7.75 7.45 -16.26
C VAL A 209 -8.71 8.21 -17.17
N GLU A 210 -9.34 7.49 -18.07
CA GLU A 210 -10.29 7.99 -19.07
C GLU A 210 -11.72 7.64 -18.65
N ILE A 211 -12.65 8.58 -18.79
CA ILE A 211 -14.09 8.34 -18.63
C ILE A 211 -14.78 8.40 -19.99
N GLU A 212 -15.78 7.54 -20.18
CA GLU A 212 -16.64 7.57 -21.35
C GLU A 212 -17.52 8.83 -21.33
N LYS A 213 -17.40 9.65 -22.38
CA LYS A 213 -18.28 10.79 -22.62
C LYS A 213 -19.09 10.55 -23.88
N ARG A 214 -20.40 10.40 -23.70
CA ARG A 214 -21.37 10.27 -24.80
C ARG A 214 -21.91 11.64 -25.16
N GLU A 215 -21.60 12.13 -26.35
CA GLU A 215 -22.20 13.33 -26.93
C GLU A 215 -23.10 12.94 -28.09
N GLU A 216 -24.33 13.46 -28.10
CA GLU A 216 -25.25 13.29 -29.21
C GLU A 216 -25.06 14.48 -30.16
N LYS A 217 -24.49 14.21 -31.33
CA LYS A 217 -24.19 15.24 -32.34
C LYS A 217 -24.73 14.78 -33.67
N ASP A 218 -25.60 15.60 -34.28
CA ASP A 218 -26.23 15.33 -35.58
C ASP A 218 -26.98 13.98 -35.67
N GLY A 219 -27.56 13.50 -34.56
CA GLY A 219 -28.36 12.26 -34.52
C GLY A 219 -27.52 10.97 -34.41
N GLU A 220 -26.20 11.07 -34.31
CA GLU A 220 -25.30 9.97 -33.98
C GLU A 220 -24.73 10.14 -32.56
N THR A 221 -24.68 9.04 -31.80
CA THR A 221 -24.03 9.02 -30.49
C THR A 221 -22.53 8.88 -30.68
N ILE A 222 -21.78 9.96 -30.51
CA ILE A 222 -20.33 9.95 -30.55
C ILE A 222 -19.82 9.62 -29.15
N ILE A 223 -19.15 8.48 -29.04
CA ILE A 223 -18.47 8.05 -27.80
C ILE A 223 -17.04 8.56 -27.87
N SER A 224 -16.69 9.44 -26.93
CA SER A 224 -15.33 9.96 -26.74
C SER A 224 -14.79 9.57 -25.37
N TRP A 225 -13.47 9.53 -25.23
CA TRP A 225 -12.80 9.20 -23.97
C TRP A 225 -12.07 10.45 -23.47
N GLU A 226 -12.48 10.93 -22.29
CA GLU A 226 -11.90 12.12 -21.67
C GLU A 226 -11.01 11.72 -20.50
N LYS A 227 -9.74 12.15 -20.54
CA LYS A 227 -8.81 11.91 -19.45
C LYS A 227 -9.11 12.83 -18.27
N ILE A 228 -9.42 12.24 -17.10
CA ILE A 228 -9.70 12.98 -15.87
C ILE A 228 -8.41 13.36 -15.14
N ASN A 229 -7.43 12.44 -15.10
CA ASN A 229 -6.25 12.64 -14.28
C ASN A 229 -5.11 13.37 -15.01
N LYS A 230 -4.18 13.93 -14.24
CA LYS A 230 -2.97 14.56 -14.78
C LYS A 230 -1.98 13.54 -15.37
N ALA A 231 -2.04 12.26 -14.97
CA ALA A 231 -1.12 11.17 -15.33
C ALA A 231 0.37 11.56 -15.19
N GLN A 232 0.69 12.18 -14.06
CA GLN A 232 2.06 12.42 -13.64
C GLN A 232 2.28 11.71 -12.32
N ALA A 233 3.41 11.01 -12.20
CA ALA A 233 3.80 10.37 -10.95
C ALA A 233 3.89 11.42 -9.83
N LEU A 234 3.23 11.18 -8.69
CA LEU A 234 3.15 12.14 -7.58
C LEU A 234 4.54 12.60 -7.13
N TRP A 235 5.51 11.67 -7.07
CA TRP A 235 6.91 11.91 -6.71
C TRP A 235 7.74 12.59 -7.83
N THR A 236 7.10 13.13 -8.87
CA THR A 236 7.79 13.94 -9.90
C THR A 236 7.29 15.38 -9.96
N ARG A 237 6.17 15.69 -9.28
CA ARG A 237 5.58 17.04 -9.20
C ARG A 237 6.31 17.90 -8.16
N ASN A 238 6.30 19.22 -8.33
CA ASN A 238 6.91 20.09 -7.32
C ASN A 238 6.15 20.01 -5.99
N LYS A 239 6.89 20.11 -4.88
CA LYS A 239 6.33 20.08 -3.51
C LYS A 239 5.20 21.09 -3.30
N SER A 240 5.31 22.28 -3.90
CA SER A 240 4.34 23.37 -3.75
C SER A 240 3.01 23.11 -4.45
N GLU A 241 2.95 22.12 -5.35
CA GLU A 241 1.77 21.81 -6.16
C GLU A 241 1.01 20.58 -5.64
N ILE A 242 1.49 19.93 -4.57
CA ILE A 242 0.93 18.70 -4.02
C ILE A 242 0.25 19.04 -2.69
N THR A 243 -1.03 18.69 -2.57
CA THR A 243 -1.78 18.88 -1.32
C THR A 243 -1.52 17.78 -0.30
N ASP A 244 -1.83 18.05 0.96
CA ASP A 244 -1.69 17.06 2.04
C ASP A 244 -2.60 15.85 1.82
N GLU A 245 -3.79 16.04 1.23
CA GLU A 245 -4.71 14.98 0.87
C GLU A 245 -4.13 14.06 -0.21
N GLU A 246 -3.45 14.62 -1.22
CA GLU A 246 -2.79 13.84 -2.27
C GLU A 246 -1.68 12.95 -1.68
N TYR A 247 -0.91 13.44 -0.70
CA TYR A 247 0.11 12.62 -0.02
C TYR A 247 -0.49 11.46 0.77
N LYS A 248 -1.62 11.70 1.45
CA LYS A 248 -2.31 10.67 2.26
C LYS A 248 -2.91 9.59 1.38
N GLU A 249 -3.60 9.96 0.29
CA GLU A 249 -4.18 8.97 -0.62
C GLU A 249 -3.10 8.18 -1.36
N PHE A 250 -1.99 8.83 -1.74
CA PHE A 250 -0.85 8.11 -2.32
C PHE A 250 -0.23 7.10 -1.34
N TYR A 251 -0.12 7.43 -0.06
CA TYR A 251 0.30 6.47 0.97
C TYR A 251 -0.62 5.24 0.99
N LYS A 252 -1.93 5.45 1.04
CA LYS A 252 -2.92 4.37 1.08
C LYS A 252 -2.79 3.46 -0.14
N HIS A 253 -2.54 4.04 -1.30
CA HIS A 253 -2.29 3.31 -2.54
C HIS A 253 -1.01 2.45 -2.47
N ILE A 254 0.13 3.00 -2.04
CA ILE A 254 1.40 2.25 -2.04
C ILE A 254 1.54 1.26 -0.88
N ALA A 255 0.93 1.55 0.27
CA ALA A 255 1.08 0.76 1.48
C ALA A 255 -0.05 -0.27 1.65
N HIS A 256 -1.08 -0.23 0.79
CA HIS A 256 -2.32 -1.01 0.93
C HIS A 256 -2.92 -0.89 2.34
N ASP A 257 -2.87 0.34 2.88
CA ASP A 257 -3.37 0.69 4.20
C ASP A 257 -4.54 1.68 4.05
N PHE A 258 -5.55 1.57 4.91
CA PHE A 258 -6.67 2.52 4.92
C PHE A 258 -6.41 3.72 5.82
N ASN A 259 -5.52 3.55 6.80
CA ASN A 259 -5.25 4.60 7.77
C ASN A 259 -4.43 5.72 7.13
N ASP A 260 -4.63 6.93 7.62
CA ASP A 260 -3.76 8.04 7.25
C ASP A 260 -2.37 7.82 7.87
N PRO A 261 -1.27 8.18 7.18
CA PRO A 261 0.07 8.13 7.75
C PRO A 261 0.21 9.16 8.89
N LEU A 262 0.99 8.86 9.93
CA LEU A 262 1.26 9.82 11.02
C LEU A 262 1.98 11.05 10.50
N THR A 263 2.93 10.80 9.63
CA THR A 263 3.67 11.81 8.92
C THR A 263 4.20 11.21 7.63
N TRP A 264 4.32 12.07 6.64
CA TRP A 264 5.13 11.82 5.48
C TRP A 264 6.23 12.86 5.48
N CYS A 265 7.28 12.60 4.73
CA CYS A 265 8.38 13.55 4.69
C CYS A 265 7.96 14.81 3.91
N PHE A 266 7.42 15.82 4.61
CA PHE A 266 7.12 17.16 4.07
C PHE A 266 8.35 17.82 3.41
N TRP A 267 9.56 17.37 3.80
CA TRP A 267 10.84 17.82 3.26
C TRP A 267 11.49 16.86 2.26
N SER A 268 11.10 15.58 2.17
CA SER A 268 11.69 14.59 1.26
C SER A 268 10.72 14.17 0.16
N HIS A 269 10.32 15.12 -0.66
CA HIS A 269 10.34 14.93 -2.10
C HIS A 269 11.68 15.48 -2.59
N ASN A 270 12.76 14.89 -2.11
CA ASN A 270 14.10 15.40 -2.35
C ASN A 270 14.64 14.71 -3.58
N ARG A 271 14.62 15.44 -4.69
CA ARG A 271 15.50 15.13 -5.79
C ARG A 271 16.92 15.46 -5.33
N VAL A 272 17.69 14.42 -5.04
CA VAL A 272 19.11 14.58 -4.76
C VAL A 272 19.79 14.66 -6.11
N GLU A 273 20.40 15.80 -6.42
CA GLU A 273 21.25 15.96 -7.60
C GLU A 273 22.71 16.02 -7.11
N GLY A 274 23.58 15.13 -7.60
CA GLY A 274 24.97 15.06 -7.12
C GLY A 274 25.64 13.73 -7.41
N LYS A 275 26.30 13.15 -6.40
CA LYS A 275 26.99 11.83 -6.53
C LYS A 275 26.02 10.67 -6.77
N GLN A 276 24.77 10.81 -6.35
CA GLN A 276 23.70 9.87 -6.62
C GLN A 276 22.43 10.66 -6.95
N GLU A 277 21.82 10.40 -8.10
CA GLU A 277 20.55 10.98 -8.51
C GLU A 277 19.40 10.03 -8.16
N TYR A 278 18.59 10.47 -7.19
CA TYR A 278 17.38 9.76 -6.80
C TYR A 278 16.35 10.69 -6.18
N THR A 279 15.08 10.29 -6.30
CA THR A 279 13.95 10.86 -5.60
C THR A 279 13.40 9.82 -4.63
N SER A 280 13.31 10.15 -3.35
CA SER A 280 12.76 9.24 -2.33
C SER A 280 11.55 9.87 -1.68
N LEU A 281 10.44 9.13 -1.58
CA LEU A 281 9.23 9.52 -0.86
C LEU A 281 8.92 8.46 0.20
N LEU A 282 8.99 8.86 1.47
CA LEU A 282 8.91 7.96 2.63
C LEU A 282 7.79 8.39 3.57
N TYR A 283 7.14 7.39 4.17
CA TYR A 283 6.00 7.49 5.05
C TYR A 283 6.22 6.70 6.34
N ILE A 284 5.64 7.19 7.43
CA ILE A 284 5.49 6.46 8.69
C ILE A 284 4.00 6.09 8.84
N PRO A 285 3.68 4.78 8.84
CA PRO A 285 2.33 4.32 9.13
C PRO A 285 1.85 4.78 10.51
N SER A 286 0.54 4.95 10.67
CA SER A 286 -0.05 5.26 11.97
C SER A 286 -0.31 4.06 12.85
N GLN A 287 -0.48 2.91 12.23
CA GLN A 287 -0.68 1.65 12.91
C GLN A 287 0.35 0.63 12.42
N ALA A 288 0.85 -0.18 13.34
CA ALA A 288 1.71 -1.30 12.99
C ALA A 288 0.90 -2.35 12.21
N PRO A 289 1.38 -2.82 11.05
CA PRO A 289 0.82 -3.99 10.39
C PRO A 289 0.85 -5.19 11.33
N TRP A 290 -0.19 -6.01 11.28
CA TRP A 290 -0.37 -7.14 12.19
C TRP A 290 0.75 -8.19 12.05
N ASP A 291 1.31 -8.29 10.85
CA ASP A 291 2.35 -9.23 10.44
C ASP A 291 3.79 -8.76 10.72
N MET A 292 3.97 -7.57 11.34
CA MET A 292 5.29 -6.99 11.64
C MET A 292 6.22 -7.89 12.47
N TRP A 293 5.65 -8.72 13.34
CA TRP A 293 6.39 -9.62 14.24
C TRP A 293 6.73 -10.97 13.60
N ASN A 294 6.21 -11.25 12.40
CA ASN A 294 6.50 -12.47 11.68
C ASN A 294 7.83 -12.36 10.93
N ARG A 295 8.58 -13.47 10.92
CA ARG A 295 9.91 -13.53 10.29
C ARG A 295 9.86 -13.44 8.76
N ASP A 296 8.76 -13.88 8.16
CA ASP A 296 8.54 -13.89 6.70
C ASP A 296 7.81 -12.62 6.20
N HIS A 297 7.84 -11.54 6.99
CA HIS A 297 7.11 -10.32 6.71
C HIS A 297 7.66 -9.58 5.48
N LYS A 298 6.77 -9.25 4.55
CA LYS A 298 7.09 -8.39 3.40
C LYS A 298 7.24 -6.95 3.88
N HIS A 299 8.47 -6.47 3.86
CA HIS A 299 8.79 -5.09 4.18
C HIS A 299 9.79 -4.55 3.17
N GLY A 300 9.68 -3.26 2.86
CA GLY A 300 10.58 -2.62 1.93
C GLY A 300 9.95 -1.40 1.28
N LEU A 301 10.72 -0.82 0.38
CA LEU A 301 10.27 0.30 -0.45
C LEU A 301 9.92 -0.20 -1.85
N LYS A 302 9.00 0.48 -2.52
CA LYS A 302 8.80 0.29 -3.96
C LYS A 302 9.98 0.90 -4.71
N LEU A 303 10.68 0.10 -5.50
CA LEU A 303 11.83 0.54 -6.29
C LEU A 303 11.38 0.92 -7.70
N TYR A 304 11.64 2.17 -8.05
CA TYR A 304 11.55 2.71 -9.39
C TYR A 304 12.96 3.03 -9.90
N VAL A 305 13.17 2.78 -11.19
CA VAL A 305 14.39 3.16 -11.89
C VAL A 305 14.00 3.94 -13.13
N GLN A 306 14.45 5.18 -13.24
CA GLN A 306 14.07 6.08 -14.34
C GLN A 306 12.54 6.15 -14.54
N ARG A 307 11.78 6.24 -13.43
CA ARG A 307 10.30 6.20 -13.39
C ARG A 307 9.67 4.88 -13.86
N VAL A 308 10.45 3.85 -14.11
CA VAL A 308 9.96 2.50 -14.41
C VAL A 308 9.90 1.70 -13.13
N PHE A 309 8.76 1.12 -12.83
CA PHE A 309 8.60 0.21 -11.70
C PHE A 309 9.45 -1.05 -11.91
N ILE A 310 10.24 -1.42 -10.90
CA ILE A 310 11.12 -2.59 -10.94
C ILE A 310 10.62 -3.69 -10.01
N MET A 311 10.46 -3.38 -8.72
CA MET A 311 10.06 -4.36 -7.72
C MET A 311 9.38 -3.74 -6.51
N ASP A 312 8.43 -4.48 -5.94
CA ASP A 312 7.87 -4.22 -4.61
C ASP A 312 8.75 -4.81 -3.51
N ASP A 313 8.63 -4.26 -2.30
CA ASP A 313 9.26 -4.79 -1.08
C ASP A 313 10.79 -4.94 -1.19
N ALA A 314 11.49 -3.89 -1.62
CA ALA A 314 12.94 -3.86 -1.58
C ALA A 314 13.45 -3.53 -0.17
N GLU A 315 13.66 -4.57 0.65
CA GLU A 315 14.18 -4.49 2.01
C GLU A 315 15.62 -3.93 2.09
N GLN A 316 16.40 -4.06 1.01
CA GLN A 316 17.83 -3.71 0.99
C GLN A 316 18.09 -2.21 1.23
N PHE A 317 17.07 -1.36 1.04
CA PHE A 317 17.15 0.09 1.23
C PHE A 317 16.87 0.55 2.66
N MET A 318 16.44 -0.35 3.55
CA MET A 318 16.15 -0.03 4.94
C MET A 318 16.85 -1.02 5.90
N PRO A 319 17.32 -0.56 7.06
CA PRO A 319 17.79 -1.45 8.11
C PRO A 319 16.59 -2.11 8.83
N ASN A 320 16.82 -3.24 9.52
CA ASN A 320 15.73 -4.03 10.12
C ASN A 320 14.97 -3.24 11.19
N TYR A 321 15.68 -2.41 11.97
CA TYR A 321 15.05 -1.53 12.97
C TYR A 321 14.15 -0.42 12.38
N LEU A 322 14.13 -0.24 11.05
CA LEU A 322 13.23 0.68 10.33
C LEU A 322 12.28 -0.04 9.36
N ARG A 323 12.05 -1.35 9.54
CA ARG A 323 11.15 -2.17 8.68
C ARG A 323 9.71 -1.66 8.57
N PHE A 324 9.27 -0.79 9.48
CA PHE A 324 7.95 -0.16 9.45
C PHE A 324 7.84 0.95 8.41
N VAL A 325 8.95 1.47 7.89
CA VAL A 325 8.92 2.54 6.89
C VAL A 325 8.28 1.99 5.61
N ARG A 326 7.41 2.81 5.01
CA ARG A 326 6.78 2.55 3.71
C ARG A 326 7.07 3.70 2.77
N GLY A 327 7.06 3.46 1.48
CA GLY A 327 7.42 4.49 0.51
C GLY A 327 7.97 3.92 -0.78
N LEU A 328 8.53 4.82 -1.58
CA LEU A 328 9.21 4.50 -2.82
C LEU A 328 10.53 5.24 -2.94
N ILE A 329 11.39 4.68 -3.80
CA ILE A 329 12.61 5.31 -4.26
C ILE A 329 12.67 5.21 -5.77
N ASP A 330 12.86 6.34 -6.45
CA ASP A 330 13.11 6.44 -7.89
C ASP A 330 14.57 6.82 -8.10
N SER A 331 15.38 5.89 -8.60
CA SER A 331 16.82 6.11 -8.83
C SER A 331 17.12 6.19 -10.32
N SER A 332 17.90 7.18 -10.73
CA SER A 332 18.40 7.28 -12.11
C SER A 332 19.71 6.51 -12.34
N ASP A 333 20.44 6.20 -11.25
CA ASP A 333 21.78 5.59 -11.30
C ASP A 333 21.77 4.07 -11.27
N LEU A 334 20.67 3.46 -10.86
CA LEU A 334 20.53 2.01 -10.87
C LEU A 334 20.24 1.54 -12.29
N PRO A 335 20.82 0.42 -12.73
CA PRO A 335 20.51 -0.12 -14.04
C PRO A 335 19.11 -0.77 -14.02
N LEU A 336 18.38 -0.71 -15.15
CA LEU A 336 17.01 -1.23 -15.26
C LEU A 336 16.92 -2.76 -15.06
N ASN A 337 18.01 -3.50 -15.28
CA ASN A 337 18.09 -4.95 -15.09
C ASN A 337 18.44 -5.36 -13.65
N VAL A 338 18.22 -4.48 -12.68
CA VAL A 338 18.59 -4.73 -11.29
C VAL A 338 17.69 -5.79 -10.65
N SER A 339 18.31 -6.86 -10.13
CA SER A 339 17.66 -7.92 -9.36
C SER A 339 17.94 -7.77 -7.86
N ARG A 340 17.21 -8.52 -7.01
CA ARG A 340 17.43 -8.51 -5.54
C ARG A 340 18.86 -8.87 -5.16
N GLU A 341 19.49 -9.80 -5.89
CA GLU A 341 20.88 -10.20 -5.69
C GLU A 341 21.85 -9.06 -6.01
N ILE A 342 21.65 -8.38 -7.15
CA ILE A 342 22.49 -7.24 -7.56
C ILE A 342 22.34 -6.09 -6.56
N LEU A 343 21.14 -5.85 -6.02
CA LEU A 343 20.91 -4.84 -5.00
C LEU A 343 21.69 -5.13 -3.71
N GLN A 344 21.78 -6.40 -3.29
CA GLN A 344 22.42 -6.77 -2.03
C GLN A 344 23.94 -6.52 -2.06
N ASP A 345 24.59 -6.81 -3.19
CA ASP A 345 26.04 -6.64 -3.35
C ASP A 345 26.45 -5.22 -3.79
N SER A 346 25.51 -4.42 -4.26
CA SER A 346 25.80 -3.08 -4.79
C SER A 346 26.21 -2.09 -3.69
N THR A 347 27.33 -1.41 -3.94
CA THR A 347 27.81 -0.30 -3.10
C THR A 347 26.85 0.90 -3.18
N VAL A 348 26.15 1.07 -4.31
CA VAL A 348 25.14 2.12 -4.49
C VAL A 348 23.99 1.92 -3.51
N THR A 349 23.50 0.69 -3.37
CA THR A 349 22.42 0.34 -2.43
C THR A 349 22.83 0.63 -0.99
N ARG A 350 24.06 0.29 -0.60
CA ARG A 350 24.56 0.57 0.77
C ARG A 350 24.59 2.06 1.08
N ASN A 351 25.02 2.88 0.12
CA ASN A 351 25.05 4.33 0.26
C ASN A 351 23.63 4.91 0.33
N LEU A 352 22.73 4.45 -0.55
CA LEU A 352 21.32 4.84 -0.54
C LEU A 352 20.64 4.44 0.77
N ARG A 353 20.85 3.22 1.26
CA ARG A 353 20.35 2.75 2.56
C ARG A 353 20.77 3.67 3.68
N ASN A 354 22.06 4.01 3.78
CA ASN A 354 22.56 4.90 4.83
C ASN A 354 21.97 6.32 4.72
N ALA A 355 21.79 6.83 3.48
CA ALA A 355 21.20 8.13 3.23
C ALA A 355 19.70 8.16 3.61
N LEU A 356 18.95 7.13 3.25
CA LEU A 356 17.53 6.98 3.61
C LEU A 356 17.36 6.79 5.12
N THR A 357 18.21 6.00 5.75
CA THR A 357 18.22 5.77 7.21
C THR A 357 18.35 7.09 7.97
N LYS A 358 19.32 7.93 7.60
CA LYS A 358 19.49 9.27 8.20
C LYS A 358 18.26 10.16 8.00
N ARG A 359 17.60 10.08 6.85
CA ARG A 359 16.38 10.86 6.55
C ARG A 359 15.21 10.41 7.41
N VAL A 360 15.03 9.11 7.61
CA VAL A 360 13.98 8.58 8.48
C VAL A 360 14.20 9.06 9.92
N LEU A 361 15.43 9.00 10.42
CA LEU A 361 15.75 9.47 11.77
C LEU A 361 15.49 10.97 11.93
N GLN A 362 15.88 11.80 10.95
CA GLN A 362 15.57 13.23 10.94
C GLN A 362 14.06 13.51 10.90
N MET A 363 13.31 12.70 10.16
CA MET A 363 11.85 12.80 10.09
C MET A 363 11.20 12.48 11.44
N LEU A 364 11.66 11.44 12.12
CA LEU A 364 11.22 11.10 13.46
C LEU A 364 11.57 12.19 14.48
N GLU A 365 12.77 12.78 14.38
CA GLU A 365 13.19 13.86 15.27
C GLU A 365 12.33 15.11 15.08
N LYS A 366 11.96 15.43 13.85
CA LYS A 366 11.04 16.54 13.55
C LYS A 366 9.63 16.23 14.03
N LEU A 367 9.12 15.02 13.82
CA LEU A 367 7.82 14.61 14.32
C LEU A 367 7.74 14.74 15.85
N ALA A 368 8.80 14.34 16.55
CA ALA A 368 8.90 14.48 18.00
C ALA A 368 8.87 15.94 18.49
N LYS A 369 9.33 16.89 17.67
CA LYS A 369 9.36 18.33 17.99
C LYS A 369 8.07 19.04 17.61
N ASP A 370 7.49 18.70 16.46
CA ASP A 370 6.33 19.39 15.90
C ASP A 370 5.00 18.90 16.52
N ASP A 371 4.88 17.59 16.81
CA ASP A 371 3.62 16.97 17.28
C ASP A 371 3.89 15.79 18.21
N ALA A 372 3.99 16.08 19.52
CA ALA A 372 4.28 15.10 20.55
C ALA A 372 3.18 14.02 20.69
N GLU A 373 1.91 14.35 20.38
CA GLU A 373 0.80 13.39 20.46
C GLU A 373 0.89 12.33 19.37
N LYS A 374 1.17 12.76 18.13
CA LYS A 374 1.45 11.83 17.02
C LYS A 374 2.71 11.02 17.29
N TYR A 375 3.75 11.63 17.88
CA TYR A 375 4.96 10.90 18.25
C TYR A 375 4.70 9.84 19.31
N GLN A 376 3.81 10.11 20.27
CA GLN A 376 3.42 9.12 21.28
C GLN A 376 2.69 7.93 20.65
N THR A 377 1.84 8.20 19.66
CA THR A 377 1.18 7.15 18.86
C THR A 377 2.21 6.31 18.11
N PHE A 378 3.17 6.95 17.44
CA PHE A 378 4.30 6.26 16.80
C PHE A 378 5.05 5.36 17.81
N TRP A 379 5.38 5.88 18.99
CA TRP A 379 6.14 5.14 19.98
C TRP A 379 5.39 3.90 20.51
N GLN A 380 4.08 4.02 20.71
CA GLN A 380 3.25 2.89 21.13
C GLN A 380 3.23 1.77 20.08
N GLN A 381 3.23 2.10 18.80
CA GLN A 381 3.15 1.13 17.71
C GLN A 381 4.52 0.54 17.34
N PHE A 382 5.57 1.38 17.24
CA PHE A 382 6.86 1.01 16.66
C PHE A 382 8.04 1.05 17.65
N GLY A 383 7.80 1.44 18.91
CA GLY A 383 8.87 1.64 19.90
C GLY A 383 9.68 0.38 20.22
N LEU A 384 9.07 -0.81 20.13
CA LEU A 384 9.80 -2.08 20.29
C LEU A 384 10.79 -2.34 19.14
N VAL A 385 10.40 -2.00 17.90
CA VAL A 385 11.26 -2.17 16.72
C VAL A 385 12.39 -1.14 16.73
N LEU A 386 12.09 0.11 17.10
CA LEU A 386 13.12 1.16 17.17
C LEU A 386 14.19 0.88 18.24
N LYS A 387 13.86 0.11 19.28
CA LYS A 387 14.82 -0.34 20.31
C LYS A 387 15.87 -1.33 19.79
N GLU A 388 15.65 -1.96 18.64
CA GLU A 388 16.66 -2.80 17.98
C GLU A 388 17.78 -1.94 17.36
N GLY A 389 17.48 -0.68 17.02
CA GLY A 389 18.37 0.24 16.31
C GLY A 389 19.73 0.48 16.96
N PRO A 390 19.84 0.77 18.27
CA PRO A 390 21.13 1.00 18.91
C PRO A 390 22.08 -0.21 18.89
N ALA A 391 21.56 -1.42 18.71
CA ALA A 391 22.37 -2.64 18.62
C ALA A 391 22.80 -2.97 17.18
N GLU A 392 22.05 -2.50 16.18
CA GLU A 392 22.30 -2.75 14.75
C GLU A 392 23.11 -1.62 14.09
N ASP A 393 22.80 -0.35 14.41
CA ASP A 393 23.40 0.84 13.79
C ASP A 393 24.11 1.73 14.82
N PHE A 394 25.39 1.42 15.06
CA PHE A 394 26.28 2.22 15.91
C PHE A 394 26.56 3.63 15.34
N ALA A 395 26.45 3.83 14.02
CA ALA A 395 26.80 5.11 13.41
C ALA A 395 25.77 6.21 13.71
N ASN A 396 24.51 5.82 13.93
CA ASN A 396 23.42 6.74 14.27
C ASN A 396 22.91 6.55 15.71
N GLN A 397 23.67 5.88 16.58
CA GLN A 397 23.26 5.53 17.94
C GLN A 397 22.78 6.74 18.76
N GLU A 398 23.45 7.89 18.65
CA GLU A 398 23.07 9.11 19.36
C GLU A 398 21.70 9.65 18.90
N ALA A 399 21.47 9.69 17.58
CA ALA A 399 20.21 10.13 17.02
C ALA A 399 19.07 9.17 17.39
N ILE A 400 19.33 7.85 17.36
CA ILE A 400 18.35 6.85 17.77
C ILE A 400 18.04 7.00 19.28
N ALA A 401 19.04 7.20 20.12
CA ALA A 401 18.87 7.37 21.56
C ALA A 401 17.94 8.55 21.90
N LYS A 402 18.05 9.67 21.19
CA LYS A 402 17.17 10.85 21.34
C LYS A 402 15.70 10.56 21.02
N LEU A 403 15.45 9.60 20.14
CA LEU A 403 14.11 9.18 19.75
C LEU A 403 13.47 8.22 20.76
N LEU A 404 14.26 7.54 21.60
CA LEU A 404 13.71 6.59 22.57
C LEU A 404 12.84 7.30 23.62
N ARG A 405 11.77 6.62 24.04
CA ARG A 405 10.92 7.05 25.16
C ARG A 405 10.82 5.95 26.22
N PHE A 406 10.74 6.36 27.48
CA PHE A 406 10.77 5.47 28.62
C PHE A 406 9.67 5.84 29.62
N ALA A 407 9.33 4.88 30.48
CA ALA A 407 8.55 5.14 31.67
C ALA A 407 9.53 5.46 32.81
N SER A 408 9.27 6.54 33.55
CA SER A 408 10.08 7.00 34.68
C SER A 408 9.30 6.86 35.98
N THR A 409 10.00 6.72 37.11
CA THR A 409 9.39 6.74 38.44
C THR A 409 8.78 8.09 38.82
N HIS A 410 9.05 9.15 38.04
CA HIS A 410 8.43 10.46 38.20
C HIS A 410 6.98 10.51 37.70
N THR A 411 6.59 9.58 36.84
CA THR A 411 5.23 9.48 36.35
C THR A 411 4.62 8.23 36.97
N ASP A 412 3.58 8.37 37.79
CA ASP A 412 2.81 7.25 38.37
C ASP A 412 1.94 6.54 37.30
N SER A 413 2.48 6.36 36.10
CA SER A 413 1.83 5.76 34.94
C SER A 413 2.82 4.85 34.22
N SER A 414 2.30 3.76 33.66
CA SER A 414 3.06 2.85 32.80
C SER A 414 3.34 3.42 31.41
N ALA A 415 2.82 4.63 31.11
CA ALA A 415 3.01 5.30 29.84
C ALA A 415 4.50 5.69 29.63
N GLN A 416 5.04 5.29 28.47
CA GLN A 416 6.42 5.61 28.08
C GLN A 416 6.48 6.96 27.39
N THR A 417 6.55 8.05 28.16
CA THR A 417 6.51 9.43 27.65
C THR A 417 7.84 10.19 27.82
N VAL A 418 8.75 9.71 28.67
CA VAL A 418 9.95 10.44 29.07
C VAL A 418 11.07 10.21 28.07
N SER A 419 11.65 11.28 27.52
CA SER A 419 12.84 11.18 26.67
C SER A 419 14.13 11.11 27.50
N LEU A 420 15.23 10.67 26.89
CA LEU A 420 16.55 10.73 27.56
C LEU A 420 16.99 12.17 27.84
N GLU A 421 16.58 13.13 27.00
CA GLU A 421 16.88 14.54 27.23
C GLU A 421 16.14 15.05 28.47
N ASP A 422 14.86 14.71 28.61
CA ASP A 422 14.04 15.08 29.78
C ASP A 422 14.64 14.52 31.09
N TYR A 423 15.15 13.29 31.06
CA TYR A 423 15.81 12.66 32.21
C TYR A 423 17.15 13.34 32.58
N VAL A 424 17.85 13.92 31.60
CA VAL A 424 19.11 14.64 31.83
C VAL A 424 18.87 16.07 32.33
N PHE A 425 17.68 16.66 32.09
CA PHE A 425 17.35 18.00 32.57
C PHE A 425 17.28 18.07 34.11
N PRO A 426 17.64 19.21 34.74
CA PRO A 426 17.97 19.31 36.17
C PRO A 426 16.85 19.04 37.17
N HIS A 427 15.61 18.84 36.72
CA HIS A 427 14.47 18.56 37.60
C HIS A 427 14.41 17.09 38.06
N GLU A 428 15.11 16.18 37.39
CA GLU A 428 15.18 14.75 37.75
C GLU A 428 16.53 14.31 38.34
N ARG A 429 17.55 15.18 38.30
CA ARG A 429 18.88 14.88 38.86
C ARG A 429 19.03 15.34 40.31
N ARG A 430 19.48 14.44 41.20
CA ARG A 430 20.09 14.87 42.47
C ARG A 430 21.50 15.38 42.20
N ALA A 431 21.90 16.46 42.87
CA ALA A 431 23.22 17.06 42.67
C ALA A 431 24.34 16.04 42.91
N GLY A 432 25.12 15.71 41.87
CA GLY A 432 26.27 14.80 41.93
C GLY A 432 26.14 13.47 41.17
N GLU A 433 25.03 13.20 40.49
CA GLU A 433 24.82 11.93 39.78
C GLU A 433 25.31 11.96 38.32
N ASN A 434 26.35 11.16 38.02
CA ASN A 434 26.91 10.95 36.67
C ASN A 434 26.33 9.70 35.95
N LEU A 435 25.39 8.98 36.56
CA LEU A 435 24.87 7.69 36.07
C LEU A 435 23.37 7.76 35.80
N LEU A 436 22.92 7.08 34.74
CA LEU A 436 21.51 6.84 34.42
C LEU A 436 21.08 5.52 35.07
N TYR A 437 20.11 5.55 36.00
CA TYR A 437 19.61 4.35 36.67
C TYR A 437 18.38 3.80 35.93
N HIS A 438 18.39 2.51 35.59
CA HIS A 438 17.24 1.83 35.00
C HIS A 438 16.96 0.52 35.74
N ARG A 439 15.69 0.13 35.83
CA ARG A 439 15.27 -1.17 36.40
C ARG A 439 14.74 -2.06 35.28
N ARG A 440 15.34 -3.23 35.10
CA ARG A 440 14.81 -4.26 34.18
C ARG A 440 13.85 -5.16 34.94
N GLN A 441 12.57 -5.10 34.62
CA GLN A 441 11.59 -6.06 35.15
C GLN A 441 11.68 -7.34 34.33
N LEU A 442 12.49 -8.29 34.78
CA LEU A 442 12.53 -9.64 34.22
C LEU A 442 11.21 -10.32 34.61
N ARG A 443 10.38 -10.71 33.63
CA ARG A 443 9.25 -11.60 33.91
C ARG A 443 9.81 -12.95 34.35
N GLY A 444 9.72 -13.20 35.66
CA GLY A 444 9.98 -14.50 36.26
C GLY A 444 11.42 -14.70 36.74
N SER A 445 11.76 -14.09 37.87
CA SER A 445 12.50 -14.72 39.00
C SER A 445 12.88 -13.62 39.99
N GLU A 446 12.92 -14.00 41.26
CA GLU A 446 13.09 -13.18 42.45
C GLU A 446 14.19 -12.11 42.38
N GLU A 447 13.97 -11.09 43.22
CA GLU A 447 14.83 -9.95 43.50
C GLU A 447 16.32 -10.31 43.65
N GLN A 448 17.18 -9.75 42.80
CA GLN A 448 18.48 -9.21 43.22
C GLN A 448 18.83 -7.98 42.38
N PRO A 449 19.32 -6.88 42.98
CA PRO A 449 19.89 -5.76 42.24
C PRO A 449 21.25 -6.18 41.66
N ALA A 450 21.39 -6.19 40.34
CA ALA A 450 22.68 -6.41 39.70
C ALA A 450 23.57 -5.17 39.89
N PRO A 451 24.86 -5.31 40.27
CA PRO A 451 25.79 -4.20 40.37
C PRO A 451 26.13 -3.68 38.96
N GLY A 452 26.13 -2.36 38.81
CA GLY A 452 26.34 -1.68 37.54
C GLY A 452 27.70 -1.98 36.91
N THR A 453 27.68 -2.28 35.62
CA THR A 453 28.86 -2.21 34.74
C THR A 453 29.08 -0.75 34.35
N ALA A 454 30.23 -0.22 34.76
CA ALA A 454 30.75 1.07 34.32
C ALA A 454 31.05 1.06 32.82
N ALA A 455 30.67 2.14 32.14
CA ALA A 455 31.25 2.59 30.88
C ALA A 455 31.68 4.05 31.05
#